data_AF-W9UUN8-F1
#
_entry.id   AF-W9UUN8-F1
#
_cell.length_a   1.000
_cell.length_b   1.000
_cell.length_c   1.000
_cell.angle_alpha   90.00
_cell.angle_beta   90.00
_cell.angle_gamma   90.00
#
_symmetry.space_group_name_H-M   'P 1'
#
loop_
_entity.id
_entity.type
_entity.pdbx_description
1 polymer ?
#
loop_
_entity_poly.entity_id
_entity_poly.type
_entity_poly.pdbx_seq_one_letter_code
_entity_poly.pdbx_strand_id
1 'polypeptide(L)'
;MTLYMRNYALQYWPDKRNTTPNHLRSALADPETVFDDAFFSRVGISLKGFPVIERVLFTEEGVSAFQEPRPECRFIQGVSLLVANTADEISSEWEAFSQVLLQPGEGTHYRTADEVATLFMKSWVEPVQVILEQKILAPLGDSFDKARWQRSESWRSQQSIENLRVNMKALHHFFSLTGPSSVKDLLIQQDQKALAEGIDDAFESIVMNLDALPEVQETHVSLEQFEALSKIADELAALQELQGKAMQVLGIRLGFNSRDGD
;
A
#
# COMPACT_ATOMS: atom_id res chain seq x y z
N MET A 1 4.65 17.13 10.35
CA MET A 1 4.86 15.67 10.32
C MET A 1 6.20 15.41 9.65
N THR A 2 7.06 14.51 10.14
CA THR A 2 8.29 14.19 9.38
C THR A 2 7.91 13.41 8.12
N LEU A 3 8.63 13.61 7.02
CA LEU A 3 8.42 12.93 5.73
C LEU A 3 8.28 11.41 5.88
N TYR A 4 9.11 10.81 6.75
CA TYR A 4 9.17 9.38 7.02
C TYR A 4 7.92 8.75 7.66
N MET A 5 6.96 9.56 8.12
CA MET A 5 5.73 9.06 8.77
C MET A 5 4.47 9.34 7.96
N ARG A 6 4.56 10.00 6.79
CA ARG A 6 3.38 10.34 5.99
C ARG A 6 2.65 9.12 5.44
N ASN A 7 3.39 8.08 5.04
CA ASN A 7 2.80 6.80 4.62
C ASN A 7 1.94 6.18 5.72
N TYR A 8 2.45 6.11 6.96
CA TYR A 8 1.69 5.60 8.09
C TYR A 8 0.56 6.54 8.51
N ALA A 9 0.69 7.85 8.27
CA ALA A 9 -0.36 8.82 8.55
C ALA A 9 -1.53 8.73 7.59
N LEU A 10 -1.28 8.29 6.36
CA LEU A 10 -2.32 7.98 5.39
C LEU A 10 -2.86 6.56 5.60
N GLN A 11 -1.99 5.58 5.84
CA GLN A 11 -2.34 4.16 5.88
C GLN A 11 -1.63 3.44 7.04
N TYR A 12 -2.14 3.63 8.26
CA TYR A 12 -1.69 2.85 9.42
C TYR A 12 -2.33 1.44 9.44
N TRP A 13 -1.73 0.53 8.68
CA TRP A 13 -2.11 -0.88 8.66
C TRP A 13 -0.86 -1.76 8.37
N PRO A 14 -0.72 -2.94 8.99
CA PRO A 14 -1.60 -3.53 10.00
C PRO A 14 -1.39 -2.90 11.41
N ASP A 15 -2.49 -2.63 12.12
CA ASP A 15 -2.47 -2.24 13.54
C ASP A 15 -2.22 -3.48 14.43
N LYS A 16 -0.97 -3.94 14.46
CA LYS A 16 -0.55 -5.17 15.18
C LYS A 16 -0.93 -5.17 16.66
N ARG A 17 -1.03 -3.99 17.28
CA ARG A 17 -1.34 -3.82 18.71
C ARG A 17 -2.81 -3.51 18.96
N ASN A 18 -3.64 -3.44 17.91
CA ASN A 18 -5.06 -3.11 17.98
C ASN A 18 -5.31 -1.85 18.83
N THR A 19 -4.51 -0.81 18.59
CA THR A 19 -4.51 0.45 19.36
C THR A 19 -5.59 1.42 18.91
N THR A 20 -5.92 1.41 17.63
CA THR A 20 -6.89 2.30 16.98
C THR A 20 -8.25 2.36 17.70
N PRO A 21 -8.89 1.23 18.08
CA PRO A 21 -10.20 1.29 18.74
C PRO A 21 -10.18 2.03 20.08
N ASN A 22 -9.12 1.82 20.87
CA ASN A 22 -9.02 2.40 22.21
C ASN A 22 -8.68 3.90 22.14
N HIS A 23 -7.77 4.27 21.23
CA HIS A 23 -7.45 5.67 21.00
C HIS A 23 -8.64 6.43 20.43
N LEU A 24 -9.40 5.84 19.50
CA LEU A 24 -10.59 6.47 18.91
C LEU A 24 -11.66 6.71 19.97
N ARG A 25 -11.97 5.69 20.79
CA ARG A 25 -12.93 5.85 21.91
C ARG A 25 -12.51 6.97 22.86
N SER A 26 -11.22 7.06 23.17
CA SER A 26 -10.69 8.10 24.06
C SER A 26 -10.76 9.50 23.45
N ALA A 27 -10.47 9.62 22.15
CA ALA A 27 -10.55 10.88 21.41
C ALA A 27 -11.98 11.41 21.28
N LEU A 28 -12.97 10.51 21.20
CA LEU A 28 -14.39 10.85 21.07
C LEU A 28 -15.11 11.00 22.42
N ALA A 29 -14.43 10.74 23.54
CA ALA A 29 -15.05 10.75 24.87
C ALA A 29 -15.44 12.16 25.34
N ASP A 30 -14.66 13.18 24.97
CA ASP A 30 -14.97 14.57 25.24
C ASP A 30 -15.68 15.20 24.01
N PRO A 31 -16.98 15.51 24.11
CA PRO A 31 -17.72 16.08 22.99
C PRO A 31 -17.21 17.47 22.59
N GLU A 32 -16.51 18.19 23.46
CA GLU A 32 -15.96 19.52 23.16
C GLU A 32 -14.60 19.46 22.44
N THR A 33 -14.09 18.25 22.16
CA THR A 33 -12.81 18.09 21.44
C THR A 33 -12.87 18.74 20.05
N VAL A 34 -11.88 19.57 19.77
CA VAL A 34 -11.63 20.16 18.45
C VAL A 34 -10.62 19.30 17.70
N PHE A 35 -11.02 18.75 16.56
CA PHE A 35 -10.20 17.88 15.72
C PHE A 35 -9.53 18.68 14.59
N ASP A 36 -8.60 19.56 14.95
CA ASP A 36 -7.84 20.40 14.02
C ASP A 36 -6.38 19.93 13.86
N ASP A 37 -5.57 20.70 13.12
CA ASP A 37 -4.14 20.40 12.94
C ASP A 37 -3.38 20.33 14.26
N ALA A 38 -3.75 21.13 15.26
CA ALA A 38 -3.10 21.12 16.57
C ALA A 38 -3.38 19.79 17.30
N PHE A 39 -4.61 19.29 17.23
CA PHE A 39 -4.96 17.94 17.71
C PHE A 39 -4.15 16.87 16.98
N PHE A 40 -4.20 16.85 15.64
CA PHE A 40 -3.54 15.79 14.87
C PHE A 40 -2.01 15.85 14.96
N SER A 41 -1.40 17.00 15.23
CA SER A 41 0.04 17.11 15.45
C SER A 41 0.52 16.38 16.73
N ARG A 42 -0.35 16.21 17.72
CA ARG A 42 -0.01 15.66 19.05
C ARG A 42 -0.42 14.20 19.24
N VAL A 43 -1.39 13.72 18.47
CA VAL A 43 -1.89 12.34 18.59
C VAL A 43 -1.06 11.34 17.78
N GLY A 44 -1.15 10.08 18.21
CA GLY A 44 -0.53 8.95 17.55
C GLY A 44 -1.12 8.68 16.16
N ILE A 45 -0.34 7.93 15.37
CA ILE A 45 -0.65 7.60 13.98
C ILE A 45 -1.93 6.79 13.80
N SER A 46 -2.33 6.03 14.82
CA SER A 46 -3.56 5.24 14.83
C SER A 46 -4.84 6.07 14.75
N LEU A 47 -4.76 7.40 14.97
CA LEU A 47 -5.89 8.33 14.84
C LEU A 47 -5.86 9.10 13.51
N LYS A 48 -5.08 8.65 12.53
CA LYS A 48 -4.88 9.34 11.25
C LYS A 48 -5.14 8.39 10.08
N GLY A 49 -5.52 8.96 8.95
CA GLY A 49 -5.55 8.25 7.68
C GLY A 49 -6.82 7.46 7.40
N PHE A 50 -6.78 6.72 6.30
CA PHE A 50 -7.91 5.93 5.81
C PHE A 50 -8.39 4.84 6.78
N PRO A 51 -7.53 4.10 7.53
CA PRO A 51 -8.01 3.03 8.40
C PRO A 51 -8.92 3.51 9.53
N VAL A 52 -8.64 4.69 10.11
CA VAL A 52 -9.52 5.25 11.16
C VAL A 52 -10.78 5.86 10.54
N ILE A 53 -10.69 6.47 9.37
CA ILE A 53 -11.87 6.94 8.61
C ILE A 53 -12.80 5.77 8.31
N GLU A 54 -12.24 4.68 7.79
CA GLU A 54 -12.97 3.45 7.49
C GLU A 54 -13.69 2.93 8.75
N ARG A 55 -12.99 2.90 9.88
CA ARG A 55 -13.55 2.43 11.14
C ARG A 55 -14.76 3.24 11.60
N VAL A 56 -14.75 4.55 11.38
CA VAL A 56 -15.85 5.43 11.79
C VAL A 56 -17.01 5.33 10.79
N LEU A 57 -16.73 5.28 9.48
CA LEU A 57 -17.77 5.28 8.44
C LEU A 57 -18.46 3.92 8.24
N PHE A 58 -17.72 2.82 8.34
CA PHE A 58 -18.19 1.48 8.02
C PHE A 58 -18.50 0.69 9.30
N THR A 59 -19.57 1.10 9.96
CA THR A 59 -20.19 0.41 11.11
C THR A 59 -21.49 -0.29 10.66
N GLU A 60 -22.08 -1.13 11.51
CA GLU A 60 -23.40 -1.74 11.24
C GLU A 60 -24.50 -0.68 11.05
N GLU A 61 -24.41 0.44 11.77
CA GLU A 61 -25.33 1.58 11.61
C GLU A 61 -24.96 2.45 10.39
N GLY A 62 -23.72 2.37 9.92
CA GLY A 62 -23.18 3.14 8.80
C GLY A 62 -23.35 4.64 8.96
N VAL A 63 -23.57 5.34 7.85
CA VAL A 63 -23.73 6.81 7.83
C VAL A 63 -24.99 7.28 8.56
N SER A 64 -25.96 6.38 8.78
CA SER A 64 -27.18 6.71 9.53
C SER A 64 -26.90 7.08 11.00
N ALA A 65 -25.74 6.68 11.53
CA ALA A 65 -25.24 7.11 12.82
C ALA A 65 -24.85 8.61 12.87
N PHE A 66 -24.82 9.34 11.75
CA PHE A 66 -24.35 10.75 11.71
C PHE A 66 -25.47 11.79 11.61
N GLN A 67 -26.72 11.44 11.96
CA GLN A 67 -27.87 12.36 11.85
C GLN A 67 -27.89 13.52 12.85
N GLU A 68 -27.00 13.53 13.84
CA GLU A 68 -26.82 14.62 14.80
C GLU A 68 -25.36 15.10 14.80
N PRO A 69 -25.03 16.32 15.28
CA PRO A 69 -23.66 16.84 15.35
C PRO A 69 -22.83 16.11 16.41
N ARG A 70 -22.53 14.83 16.16
CA ARG A 70 -21.77 13.96 17.05
C ARG A 70 -20.26 14.20 16.90
N PRO A 71 -19.45 13.87 17.93
CA PRO A 71 -17.99 13.97 17.88
C PRO A 71 -17.37 13.24 16.69
N GLU A 72 -17.96 12.13 16.25
CA GLU A 72 -17.52 11.34 15.10
C GLU A 72 -17.55 12.12 13.78
N CYS A 73 -18.58 12.96 13.57
CA CYS A 73 -18.69 13.81 12.38
C CYS A 73 -17.54 14.81 12.32
N ARG A 74 -17.27 15.50 13.45
CA ARG A 74 -16.17 16.46 13.55
C ARG A 74 -14.82 15.75 13.40
N PHE A 75 -14.68 14.56 13.97
CA PHE A 75 -13.49 13.74 13.83
C PHE A 75 -13.23 13.38 12.37
N ILE A 76 -14.24 12.84 11.65
CA ILE A 76 -14.14 12.49 10.22
C ILE A 76 -13.75 13.72 9.40
N GLN A 77 -14.39 14.86 9.63
CA GLN A 77 -14.05 16.11 8.93
C GLN A 77 -12.59 16.49 9.14
N GLY A 78 -12.13 16.50 10.39
CA GLY A 78 -10.74 16.83 10.75
C GLY A 78 -9.73 15.87 10.13
N VAL A 79 -9.93 14.55 10.26
CA VAL A 79 -8.99 13.56 9.72
C VAL A 79 -9.01 13.52 8.18
N SER A 80 -10.15 13.80 7.55
CA SER A 80 -10.25 13.89 6.09
C SER A 80 -9.50 15.11 5.57
N LEU A 81 -9.59 16.24 6.27
CA LEU A 81 -8.79 17.43 5.95
C LEU A 81 -7.29 17.16 6.10
N LEU A 82 -6.88 16.45 7.16
CA LEU A 82 -5.49 16.01 7.32
C LEU A 82 -5.01 15.15 6.13
N VAL A 83 -5.84 14.19 5.68
CA VAL A 83 -5.53 13.32 4.54
C VAL A 83 -5.39 14.16 3.26
N ALA A 84 -6.34 15.07 3.00
CA ALA A 84 -6.30 15.95 1.83
C ALA A 84 -5.04 16.83 1.83
N ASN A 85 -4.75 17.50 2.94
CA ASN A 85 -3.54 18.32 3.08
C ASN A 85 -2.26 17.49 2.89
N THR A 86 -2.21 16.26 3.44
CA THR A 86 -1.06 15.37 3.27
C THR A 86 -0.87 14.96 1.81
N ALA A 87 -1.97 14.71 1.07
CA ALA A 87 -1.91 14.39 -0.35
C ALA A 87 -1.42 15.58 -1.19
N ASP A 88 -1.92 16.79 -0.91
CA ASP A 88 -1.49 18.02 -1.57
C ASP A 88 -0.01 18.34 -1.30
N GLU A 89 0.45 18.15 -0.06
CA GLU A 89 1.87 18.26 0.31
C GLU A 89 2.73 17.27 -0.49
N ILE A 90 2.35 15.99 -0.55
CA ILE A 90 3.10 14.98 -1.31
C ILE A 90 3.14 15.37 -2.80
N SER A 91 2.02 15.78 -3.37
CA SER A 91 1.95 16.14 -4.80
C SER A 91 2.77 17.37 -5.12
N SER A 92 2.71 18.42 -4.29
CA SER A 92 3.45 19.67 -4.52
C SER A 92 4.96 19.50 -4.31
N GLU A 93 5.38 18.69 -3.34
CA GLU A 93 6.79 18.42 -3.08
C GLU A 93 7.42 17.49 -4.12
N TRP A 94 6.62 16.65 -4.79
CA TRP A 94 7.12 15.68 -5.78
C TRP A 94 7.85 16.36 -6.95
N GLU A 95 7.38 17.51 -7.42
CA GLU A 95 8.01 18.22 -8.53
C GLU A 95 9.45 18.62 -8.17
N ALA A 96 9.65 19.22 -6.99
CA ALA A 96 10.98 19.58 -6.51
C ALA A 96 11.84 18.33 -6.23
N PHE A 97 11.27 17.29 -5.65
CA PHE A 97 11.98 16.05 -5.37
C PHE A 97 12.43 15.34 -6.66
N SER A 98 11.63 15.38 -7.73
CA SER A 98 11.98 14.82 -9.02
C SER A 98 13.25 15.44 -9.61
N GLN A 99 13.48 16.75 -9.41
CA GLN A 99 14.70 17.43 -9.85
C GLN A 99 15.93 16.94 -9.09
N VAL A 100 15.78 16.63 -7.80
CA VAL A 100 16.87 16.04 -6.99
C VAL A 100 17.25 14.66 -7.53
N LEU A 101 16.27 13.84 -7.94
CA LEU A 101 16.51 12.51 -8.51
C LEU A 101 17.24 12.56 -9.86
N LEU A 102 17.04 13.63 -10.64
CA LEU A 102 17.68 13.81 -11.95
C LEU A 102 19.10 14.38 -11.88
N GLN A 103 19.56 14.81 -10.70
CA GLN A 103 20.87 15.44 -10.51
C GLN A 103 21.72 14.72 -9.44
N PRO A 104 21.99 13.40 -9.60
CA PRO A 104 22.91 12.72 -8.70
C PRO A 104 24.33 13.27 -8.84
N GLY A 105 25.06 13.36 -7.72
CA GLY A 105 26.44 13.87 -7.73
C GLY A 105 27.05 14.04 -6.34
N GLU A 106 28.34 14.35 -6.28
CA GLU A 106 29.01 14.63 -5.01
C GLU A 106 28.36 15.81 -4.29
N GLY A 107 28.05 15.63 -3.00
CA GLY A 107 27.41 16.66 -2.19
C GLY A 107 25.89 16.77 -2.34
N THR A 108 25.23 15.94 -3.15
CA THR A 108 23.77 15.85 -3.22
C THR A 108 23.21 14.68 -2.39
N HIS A 109 21.88 14.54 -2.33
CA HIS A 109 21.23 13.48 -1.57
C HIS A 109 21.51 12.07 -2.14
N TYR A 110 21.66 11.97 -3.46
CA TYR A 110 22.03 10.74 -4.16
C TYR A 110 23.36 10.94 -4.87
N ARG A 111 24.38 10.16 -4.48
CA ARG A 111 25.75 10.33 -4.99
C ARG A 111 25.92 9.81 -6.40
N THR A 112 25.12 8.82 -6.80
CA THR A 112 25.22 8.16 -8.10
C THR A 112 23.85 7.92 -8.72
N ALA A 113 23.80 7.76 -10.05
CA ALA A 113 22.59 7.34 -10.74
C ALA A 113 22.12 5.94 -10.28
N ASP A 114 23.06 5.06 -9.88
CA ASP A 114 22.74 3.73 -9.36
C ASP A 114 21.96 3.77 -8.04
N GLU A 115 22.24 4.76 -7.17
CA GLU A 115 21.47 4.95 -5.93
C GLU A 115 20.01 5.33 -6.25
N VAL A 116 19.80 6.21 -7.24
CA VAL A 116 18.46 6.60 -7.71
C VAL A 116 17.76 5.43 -8.38
N ALA A 117 18.45 4.69 -9.26
CA ALA A 117 17.89 3.51 -9.90
C ALA A 117 17.49 2.45 -8.87
N THR A 118 18.31 2.24 -7.84
CA THR A 118 18.01 1.30 -6.75
C THR A 118 16.75 1.73 -5.98
N LEU A 119 16.56 3.04 -5.73
CA LEU A 119 15.33 3.55 -5.11
C LEU A 119 14.09 3.16 -5.94
N PHE A 120 14.12 3.40 -7.25
CA PHE A 120 13.01 3.07 -8.14
C PHE A 120 12.75 1.57 -8.22
N MET A 121 13.80 0.75 -8.32
CA MET A 121 13.66 -0.70 -8.33
C MET A 121 13.11 -1.24 -7.01
N LYS A 122 13.49 -0.66 -5.86
CA LYS A 122 12.87 -0.96 -4.56
C LYS A 122 11.39 -0.66 -4.56
N SER A 123 10.99 0.52 -5.06
CA SER A 123 9.58 0.91 -5.18
C SER A 123 8.76 0.01 -6.12
N TRP A 124 9.40 -0.81 -6.94
CA TRP A 124 8.74 -1.79 -7.81
C TRP A 124 8.65 -3.19 -7.19
N VAL A 125 9.71 -3.66 -6.53
CA VAL A 125 9.78 -5.06 -6.03
C VAL A 125 9.26 -5.21 -4.60
N GLU A 126 9.55 -4.26 -3.70
CA GLU A 126 9.14 -4.37 -2.29
C GLU A 126 7.62 -4.37 -2.10
N PRO A 127 6.81 -3.60 -2.87
CA PRO A 127 5.36 -3.68 -2.74
C PRO A 127 4.77 -5.05 -3.08
N VAL A 128 5.33 -5.78 -4.05
CA VAL A 128 4.88 -7.15 -4.39
C VAL A 128 5.05 -8.07 -3.17
N GLN A 129 6.18 -7.94 -2.47
CA GLN A 129 6.42 -8.67 -1.22
C GLN A 129 5.39 -8.33 -0.14
N VAL A 130 5.11 -7.03 0.06
CA VAL A 130 4.11 -6.60 1.06
C VAL A 130 2.72 -7.12 0.73
N ILE A 131 2.34 -7.09 -0.55
CA ILE A 131 1.05 -7.60 -1.03
C ILE A 131 0.94 -9.09 -0.71
N LEU A 132 1.94 -9.88 -1.10
CA LEU A 132 1.99 -11.30 -0.84
C LEU A 132 1.91 -11.61 0.66
N GLU A 133 2.86 -11.12 1.44
CA GLU A 133 3.02 -11.51 2.84
C GLU A 133 1.92 -10.94 3.73
N GLN A 134 1.61 -9.66 3.58
CA GLN A 134 0.73 -8.95 4.52
C GLN A 134 -0.71 -8.89 4.04
N LYS A 135 -0.95 -8.60 2.75
CA LYS A 135 -2.32 -8.40 2.24
C LYS A 135 -3.02 -9.70 1.88
N ILE A 136 -2.27 -10.76 1.53
CA ILE A 136 -2.84 -12.06 1.17
C ILE A 136 -2.52 -13.13 2.23
N LEU A 137 -1.26 -13.52 2.41
CA LEU A 137 -0.92 -14.68 3.25
C LEU A 137 -1.30 -14.48 4.73
N ALA A 138 -1.01 -13.32 5.31
CA ALA A 138 -1.32 -13.07 6.72
C ALA A 138 -2.83 -13.16 7.08
N PRO A 139 -3.78 -12.58 6.31
CA PRO A 139 -5.21 -12.80 6.55
C PRO A 139 -5.71 -14.17 6.08
N LEU A 140 -5.08 -14.82 5.11
CA LEU A 140 -5.50 -16.12 4.59
C LEU A 140 -5.11 -17.28 5.51
N GLY A 141 -3.95 -17.18 6.18
CA GLY A 141 -3.42 -18.22 7.05
C GLY A 141 -3.01 -19.49 6.30
N ASP A 142 -2.49 -20.48 7.04
CA ASP A 142 -1.95 -21.72 6.42
C ASP A 142 -3.04 -22.68 5.90
N SER A 143 -4.31 -22.43 6.23
CA SER A 143 -5.44 -23.29 5.85
C SER A 143 -6.76 -22.53 5.89
N PHE A 144 -7.76 -23.02 5.16
CA PHE A 144 -9.10 -22.41 5.09
C PHE A 144 -9.69 -22.11 6.47
N ASP A 145 -9.66 -23.08 7.40
CA ASP A 145 -10.18 -22.91 8.78
C ASP A 145 -9.43 -21.82 9.60
N LYS A 146 -8.19 -21.51 9.21
CA LYS A 146 -7.35 -20.50 9.87
C LYS A 146 -7.48 -19.11 9.23
N ALA A 147 -8.20 -18.96 8.12
CA ALA A 147 -8.40 -17.68 7.48
C ALA A 147 -9.10 -16.68 8.42
N ARG A 148 -8.58 -15.47 8.49
CA ARG A 148 -9.07 -14.36 9.31
C ARG A 148 -9.15 -13.11 8.44
N TRP A 149 -10.14 -13.08 7.56
CA TRP A 149 -10.28 -11.99 6.58
C TRP A 149 -10.49 -10.61 7.21
N GLN A 150 -11.03 -10.53 8.43
CA GLN A 150 -11.08 -9.29 9.22
C GLN A 150 -9.71 -8.70 9.60
N ARG A 151 -8.60 -9.38 9.27
CA ARG A 151 -7.24 -8.83 9.38
C ARG A 151 -6.77 -8.19 8.08
N SER A 152 -7.44 -8.43 6.95
CA SER A 152 -7.10 -7.83 5.67
C SER A 152 -7.25 -6.31 5.72
N GLU A 153 -6.52 -5.65 4.83
CA GLU A 153 -6.63 -4.20 4.66
C GLU A 153 -8.02 -3.86 4.11
N SER A 154 -8.63 -2.81 4.63
CA SER A 154 -9.92 -2.29 4.14
C SER A 154 -11.10 -3.28 4.13
N TRP A 155 -11.09 -4.26 5.04
CA TRP A 155 -12.17 -5.27 5.10
C TRP A 155 -13.53 -4.69 5.50
N ARG A 156 -13.58 -3.59 6.27
CA ARG A 156 -14.86 -3.02 6.74
C ARG A 156 -15.61 -2.36 5.60
N SER A 157 -14.86 -1.75 4.68
CA SER A 157 -15.36 -1.12 3.47
C SER A 157 -15.51 -2.10 2.31
N GLN A 158 -15.14 -3.37 2.48
CA GLN A 158 -15.16 -4.39 1.42
C GLN A 158 -14.32 -3.97 0.20
N GLN A 159 -13.14 -3.41 0.45
CA GLN A 159 -12.22 -2.90 -0.59
C GLN A 159 -10.89 -3.66 -0.63
N SER A 160 -10.81 -4.81 0.03
CA SER A 160 -9.56 -5.57 0.17
C SER A 160 -9.05 -6.09 -1.18
N ILE A 161 -9.90 -6.68 -2.01
CA ILE A 161 -9.55 -7.18 -3.35
C ILE A 161 -9.35 -6.03 -4.34
N GLU A 162 -10.15 -4.97 -4.26
CA GLU A 162 -9.98 -3.75 -5.07
C GLU A 162 -8.62 -3.09 -4.80
N ASN A 163 -8.20 -3.01 -3.52
CA ASN A 163 -6.88 -2.51 -3.18
C ASN A 163 -5.78 -3.36 -3.84
N LEU A 164 -5.87 -4.70 -3.77
CA LEU A 164 -4.93 -5.60 -4.46
C LEU A 164 -4.89 -5.33 -5.96
N ARG A 165 -6.06 -5.18 -6.60
CA ARG A 165 -6.21 -4.89 -8.02
C ARG A 165 -5.53 -3.58 -8.41
N VAL A 166 -5.80 -2.50 -7.68
CA VAL A 166 -5.19 -1.18 -7.93
C VAL A 166 -3.67 -1.23 -7.71
N ASN A 167 -3.22 -1.89 -6.64
CA ASN A 167 -1.80 -2.12 -6.37
C ASN A 167 -1.10 -2.81 -7.55
N MET A 168 -1.67 -3.91 -8.06
CA MET A 168 -1.06 -4.66 -9.15
C MET A 168 -1.08 -3.91 -10.48
N LYS A 169 -2.17 -3.20 -10.79
CA LYS A 169 -2.25 -2.34 -11.99
C LYS A 169 -1.22 -1.21 -11.95
N ALA A 170 -1.00 -0.59 -10.79
CA ALA A 170 0.01 0.46 -10.64
C ALA A 170 1.45 -0.08 -10.80
N LEU A 171 1.75 -1.26 -10.24
CA LEU A 171 3.07 -1.89 -10.36
C LEU A 171 3.35 -2.40 -11.79
N HIS A 172 2.32 -2.91 -12.46
CA HIS A 172 2.41 -3.28 -13.87
C HIS A 172 2.66 -2.05 -14.74
N HIS A 173 1.91 -0.97 -14.50
CA HIS A 173 2.12 0.30 -15.21
C HIS A 173 3.53 0.86 -14.98
N PHE A 174 4.07 0.76 -13.76
CA PHE A 174 5.46 1.14 -13.48
C PHE A 174 6.47 0.32 -14.31
N PHE A 175 6.25 -0.98 -14.45
CA PHE A 175 7.13 -1.87 -15.23
C PHE A 175 7.13 -1.53 -16.73
N SER A 176 5.96 -1.19 -17.28
CA SER A 176 5.71 -0.99 -18.72
C SER A 176 5.43 0.47 -19.11
N LEU A 177 5.93 1.43 -18.31
CA LEU A 177 5.67 2.87 -18.50
C LEU A 177 5.80 3.32 -19.95
N THR A 178 4.82 4.10 -20.42
CA THR A 178 4.87 4.76 -21.72
C THR A 178 5.63 6.09 -21.59
N GLY A 179 6.95 6.00 -21.41
CA GLY A 179 7.87 7.14 -21.27
C GLY A 179 9.12 6.97 -22.15
N PRO A 180 10.19 7.76 -21.93
CA PRO A 180 11.43 7.62 -22.71
C PRO A 180 12.15 6.28 -22.47
N SER A 181 11.92 5.63 -21.32
CA SER A 181 12.40 4.29 -21.00
C SER A 181 11.58 3.71 -19.84
N SER A 182 11.31 2.40 -19.89
CA SER A 182 10.71 1.60 -18.82
C SER A 182 11.64 0.47 -18.36
N VAL A 183 11.32 -0.19 -17.25
CA VAL A 183 12.06 -1.41 -16.82
C VAL A 183 11.98 -2.49 -17.91
N LYS A 184 10.82 -2.62 -18.57
CA LYS A 184 10.62 -3.51 -19.72
C LYS A 184 11.60 -3.17 -20.86
N ASP A 185 11.73 -1.90 -21.23
CA ASP A 185 12.65 -1.47 -22.29
C ASP A 185 14.11 -1.73 -21.93
N LEU A 186 14.50 -1.47 -20.67
CA LEU A 186 15.86 -1.72 -20.19
C LEU A 186 16.22 -3.21 -20.28
N LEU A 187 15.30 -4.12 -19.94
CA LEU A 187 15.52 -5.56 -20.10
C LEU A 187 15.66 -5.95 -21.58
N ILE A 188 14.85 -5.39 -22.47
CA ILE A 188 14.94 -5.64 -23.91
C ILE A 188 16.29 -5.17 -24.46
N GLN A 189 16.80 -4.02 -24.00
CA GLN A 189 18.12 -3.51 -24.37
C GLN A 189 19.29 -4.39 -23.88
N GLN A 190 19.06 -5.21 -22.85
CA GLN A 190 20.02 -6.20 -22.34
C GLN A 190 19.81 -7.61 -22.95
N ASP A 191 19.16 -7.69 -24.11
CA ASP A 191 18.82 -8.94 -24.80
C ASP A 191 17.94 -9.90 -23.95
N GLN A 192 17.25 -9.39 -22.93
CA GLN A 192 16.37 -10.16 -22.04
C GLN A 192 14.90 -10.04 -22.42
N LYS A 193 14.58 -10.08 -23.71
CA LYS A 193 13.20 -9.97 -24.20
C LYS A 193 12.26 -11.00 -23.58
N ALA A 194 12.67 -12.26 -23.49
CA ALA A 194 11.84 -13.33 -22.92
C ALA A 194 11.54 -13.12 -21.42
N LEU A 195 12.49 -12.57 -20.66
CA LEU A 195 12.26 -12.20 -19.25
C LEU A 195 11.28 -11.03 -19.15
N ALA A 196 11.44 -10.03 -20.01
CA ALA A 196 10.55 -8.87 -20.05
C ALA A 196 9.10 -9.28 -20.37
N GLU A 197 8.89 -10.14 -21.37
CA GLU A 197 7.58 -10.71 -21.72
C GLU A 197 7.03 -11.59 -20.58
N GLY A 198 7.85 -12.45 -19.96
CA GLY A 198 7.39 -13.28 -18.84
C GLY A 198 6.95 -12.50 -17.60
N ILE A 199 7.56 -11.34 -17.33
CA ILE A 199 7.11 -10.43 -16.25
C ILE A 199 5.78 -9.77 -16.63
N ASP A 200 5.63 -9.34 -17.87
CA ASP A 200 4.41 -8.73 -18.40
C ASP A 200 3.23 -9.72 -18.30
N ASP A 201 3.42 -10.94 -18.79
CA ASP A 201 2.44 -12.03 -18.73
C ASP A 201 2.05 -12.38 -17.29
N ALA A 202 3.02 -12.37 -16.37
CA ALA A 202 2.75 -12.62 -14.95
C ALA A 202 1.87 -11.54 -14.32
N PHE A 203 2.15 -10.26 -14.60
CA PHE A 203 1.30 -9.16 -14.16
C PHE A 203 -0.11 -9.25 -14.77
N GLU A 204 -0.22 -9.51 -16.07
CA GLU A 204 -1.52 -9.66 -16.74
C GLU A 204 -2.35 -10.81 -16.16
N SER A 205 -1.72 -11.97 -15.91
CA SER A 205 -2.39 -13.12 -15.29
C SER A 205 -2.91 -12.80 -13.88
N ILE A 206 -2.08 -12.18 -13.03
CA ILE A 206 -2.48 -11.80 -11.66
C ILE A 206 -3.63 -10.79 -11.70
N VAL A 207 -3.53 -9.76 -12.54
CA VAL A 207 -4.58 -8.75 -12.69
C VAL A 207 -5.88 -9.36 -13.21
N MET A 208 -5.82 -10.26 -14.18
CA MET A 208 -6.99 -10.98 -14.69
C MET A 208 -7.65 -11.84 -13.59
N ASN A 209 -6.86 -12.56 -12.79
CA ASN A 209 -7.39 -13.36 -11.68
C ASN A 209 -8.02 -12.48 -10.59
N LEU A 210 -7.42 -11.33 -10.28
CA LEU A 210 -7.99 -10.34 -9.36
C LEU A 210 -9.27 -9.72 -9.92
N ASP A 211 -9.33 -9.37 -11.21
CA ASP A 211 -10.53 -8.81 -11.86
C ASP A 211 -11.70 -9.80 -11.85
N ALA A 212 -11.43 -11.11 -11.91
CA ALA A 212 -12.44 -12.16 -11.79
C ALA A 212 -12.90 -12.45 -10.35
N LEU A 213 -12.15 -12.01 -9.34
CA LEU A 213 -12.42 -12.29 -7.93
C LEU A 213 -13.37 -11.22 -7.34
N PRO A 214 -14.60 -11.57 -6.92
CA PRO A 214 -15.48 -10.64 -6.24
C PRO A 214 -14.94 -10.29 -4.85
N GLU A 215 -15.37 -9.13 -4.36
CA GLU A 215 -15.06 -8.72 -2.99
C GLU A 215 -15.64 -9.66 -1.94
N VAL A 216 -14.95 -9.73 -0.80
CA VAL A 216 -15.40 -10.52 0.35
C VAL A 216 -16.44 -9.70 1.12
N GLN A 217 -17.71 -10.05 0.95
CA GLN A 217 -18.82 -9.34 1.60
C GLN A 217 -19.01 -9.73 3.07
N GLU A 218 -18.57 -10.93 3.44
CA GLU A 218 -18.64 -11.44 4.80
C GLU A 218 -17.35 -11.16 5.60
N THR A 219 -17.33 -11.59 6.85
CA THR A 219 -16.13 -11.51 7.71
C THR A 219 -15.12 -12.64 7.43
N HIS A 220 -15.49 -13.58 6.56
CA HIS A 220 -14.71 -14.77 6.20
C HIS A 220 -14.72 -14.94 4.68
N VAL A 221 -13.62 -15.49 4.16
CA VAL A 221 -13.54 -15.91 2.75
C VAL A 221 -14.33 -17.20 2.55
N SER A 222 -14.90 -17.39 1.35
CA SER A 222 -15.39 -18.70 0.91
C SER A 222 -14.22 -19.63 0.55
N LEU A 223 -14.49 -20.94 0.39
CA LEU A 223 -13.46 -21.89 -0.05
C LEU A 223 -12.92 -21.51 -1.44
N GLU A 224 -13.80 -21.10 -2.35
CA GLU A 224 -13.44 -20.64 -3.70
C GLU A 224 -12.55 -19.39 -3.64
N GLN A 225 -12.89 -18.40 -2.79
CA GLN A 225 -12.05 -17.21 -2.60
C GLN A 225 -10.70 -17.58 -1.98
N PHE A 226 -10.67 -18.53 -1.04
CA PHE A 226 -9.44 -19.00 -0.44
C PHE A 226 -8.51 -19.66 -1.47
N GLU A 227 -9.05 -20.52 -2.32
CA GLU A 227 -8.30 -21.18 -3.39
C GLU A 227 -7.80 -20.16 -4.44
N ALA A 228 -8.65 -19.22 -4.85
CA ALA A 228 -8.26 -18.15 -5.78
C ALA A 228 -7.14 -17.27 -5.22
N LEU A 229 -7.25 -16.85 -3.95
CA LEU A 229 -6.23 -16.04 -3.28
C LEU A 229 -4.92 -16.81 -3.07
N SER A 230 -5.00 -18.12 -2.78
CA SER A 230 -3.82 -18.99 -2.68
C SER A 230 -3.09 -19.08 -4.01
N LYS A 231 -3.83 -19.26 -5.11
CA LYS A 231 -3.26 -19.26 -6.46
C LYS A 231 -2.59 -17.92 -6.80
N ILE A 232 -3.25 -16.80 -6.48
CA ILE A 232 -2.67 -15.47 -6.70
C ILE A 232 -1.39 -15.29 -5.85
N ALA A 233 -1.34 -15.84 -4.64
CA ALA A 233 -0.13 -15.82 -3.81
C ALA A 233 1.03 -16.58 -4.47
N ASP A 234 0.76 -17.75 -5.05
CA ASP A 234 1.77 -18.52 -5.80
C ASP A 234 2.25 -17.75 -7.05
N GLU A 235 1.35 -17.10 -7.78
CA GLU A 235 1.69 -16.26 -8.93
C GLU A 235 2.55 -15.04 -8.52
N LEU A 236 2.25 -14.40 -7.40
CA LEU A 236 3.05 -13.31 -6.85
C LEU A 236 4.45 -13.78 -6.45
N ALA A 237 4.58 -14.96 -5.83
CA ALA A 237 5.88 -15.54 -5.50
C ALA A 237 6.71 -15.81 -6.77
N ALA A 238 6.08 -16.36 -7.81
CA ALA A 238 6.73 -16.55 -9.11
C ALA A 238 7.14 -15.21 -9.76
N LEU A 239 6.32 -14.17 -9.64
CA LEU A 239 6.65 -12.81 -10.10
C LEU A 239 7.87 -12.26 -9.35
N GLN A 240 7.99 -12.44 -8.03
CA GLN A 240 9.16 -11.99 -7.27
C GLN A 240 10.46 -12.62 -7.75
N GLU A 241 10.43 -13.92 -8.13
CA GLU A 241 11.59 -14.58 -8.72
C GLU A 241 12.00 -13.97 -10.07
N LEU A 242 11.02 -13.60 -10.90
CA LEU A 242 11.28 -12.90 -12.17
C LEU A 242 11.83 -11.48 -11.93
N GLN A 243 11.28 -10.75 -10.95
CA GLN A 243 11.78 -9.44 -10.53
C GLN A 243 13.22 -9.52 -10.02
N GLY A 244 13.55 -10.55 -9.24
CA GLY A 244 14.91 -10.83 -8.77
C GLY A 244 15.89 -11.02 -9.92
N LYS A 245 15.53 -11.83 -10.91
CA LYS A 245 16.32 -12.02 -12.15
C LYS A 245 16.47 -10.71 -12.92
N ALA A 246 15.41 -9.91 -13.04
CA ALA A 246 15.45 -8.63 -13.72
C ALA A 246 16.41 -7.65 -13.05
N MET A 247 16.38 -7.54 -11.71
CA MET A 247 17.34 -6.72 -10.97
C MET A 247 18.79 -7.17 -11.19
N GLN A 248 19.03 -8.49 -11.18
CA GLN A 248 20.36 -9.04 -11.44
C GLN A 248 20.88 -8.68 -12.84
N VAL A 249 20.05 -8.83 -13.87
CA VAL A 249 20.37 -8.44 -15.26
C VAL A 249 20.72 -6.96 -15.34
N LEU A 250 19.93 -6.11 -14.70
CA LEU A 250 20.12 -4.66 -14.70
C LEU A 250 21.27 -4.19 -13.80
N GLY A 251 21.98 -5.11 -13.15
CA GLY A 251 23.09 -4.80 -12.24
C GLY A 251 22.68 -4.11 -10.94
N ILE A 252 21.38 -4.07 -10.63
CA ILE A 252 20.84 -3.43 -9.44
C ILE A 252 20.90 -4.40 -8.27
N ARG A 253 21.54 -3.98 -7.19
CA ARG A 253 21.62 -4.75 -5.95
C ARG A 253 20.80 -4.05 -4.88
N LEU A 254 19.77 -4.73 -4.40
CA LEU A 254 19.13 -4.32 -3.15
C LEU A 254 20.19 -4.50 -2.04
N GLY A 255 20.68 -3.40 -1.47
CA GLY A 255 21.41 -3.47 -0.21
C GLY A 255 20.56 -4.21 0.83
N PHE A 256 21.21 -4.89 1.79
CA PHE A 256 20.56 -5.69 2.86
C PHE A 256 19.18 -5.14 3.23
N ASN A 257 18.16 -5.99 3.09
CA ASN A 257 16.76 -5.67 3.35
C ASN A 257 16.64 -4.80 4.60
N SER A 258 16.04 -3.61 4.47
CA SER A 258 15.68 -2.77 5.62
C SER A 258 14.56 -3.36 6.49
N ARG A 259 14.26 -4.65 6.32
CA ARG A 259 13.27 -5.43 7.07
C ARG A 259 13.90 -6.59 7.86
N ASP A 260 15.19 -6.87 7.67
CA ASP A 260 15.92 -7.91 8.42
C ASP A 260 16.46 -7.41 9.77
N GLY A 261 16.25 -6.14 10.12
CA GLY A 261 16.61 -5.61 11.43
C GLY A 261 16.43 -4.10 11.52
N ASP A 262 15.25 -3.68 12.00
CA ASP A 262 15.01 -2.68 13.05
C ASP A 262 13.51 -2.55 13.35
#